data_AF-A0A109LS79-F1
#
_entry.id   AF-A0A109LS79-F1
#
_cell.length_a   1.000
_cell.length_b   1.000
_cell.length_c   1.000
_cell.angle_alpha   90.00
_cell.angle_beta   90.00
_cell.angle_gamma   90.00
#
_symmetry.space_group_name_H-M   'P 1'
#
loop_
_entity.id
_entity.type
_entity.pdbx_description
1 polymer ?
#
loop_
_entity_poly.entity_id
_entity_poly.type
_entity_poly.pdbx_seq_one_letter_code
_entity_poly.pdbx_strand_id
1 'polypeptide(L)'
;MKRLRIAFLILYAALGSELVLAENIDDADRAEIIDNAATLLRARYVDPELGAQLAQRLPKASQDWQNISDPEEFGRVVTQWLREQSRDGHLGLSYSATPISEDSGEADYSAAEMERWYGPHRNHGVEKIERLDGNIMLLDLRVFPPPSMAADVIAAAMTVVAQGEALIIDLRKNSGGAETANLITGYLLDEGEHPLTGTYNRPKDRHSASTSPSWVPGRKFGGTKPLYILTSHRTFSAAEALAYNLQALGRATIVGEVTGGGAHPFEYRRVHEHFALDLPEGRSINPITGKNWQNVGVRPDIQVSEEQALEKALDLAREAISSVDGDIQ
;
A
#
# COMPACT_ATOMS: atom_id res chain seq x y z
N MET A 1 57.55 38.41 -27.64
CA MET A 1 56.31 37.60 -27.63
C MET A 1 56.64 36.18 -27.15
N LYS A 2 56.59 35.93 -25.83
CA LYS A 2 56.84 34.60 -25.24
C LYS A 2 55.49 33.87 -25.11
N ARG A 3 55.37 32.69 -25.74
CA ARG A 3 54.17 31.84 -25.72
C ARG A 3 54.13 31.07 -24.40
N LEU A 4 53.11 31.30 -23.59
CA LEU A 4 52.84 30.57 -22.35
C LEU A 4 52.04 29.30 -22.71
N ARG A 5 52.60 28.11 -22.45
CA ARG A 5 51.90 26.83 -22.54
C ARG A 5 51.27 26.55 -21.17
N ILE A 6 49.93 26.56 -21.10
CA ILE A 6 49.19 26.13 -19.91
C ILE A 6 48.90 24.64 -20.09
N ALA A 7 49.46 23.81 -19.21
CA ALA A 7 49.14 22.39 -19.10
C ALA A 7 47.89 22.23 -18.22
N PHE A 8 46.85 21.59 -18.75
CA PHE A 8 45.69 21.17 -17.96
C PHE A 8 46.04 19.88 -17.22
N LEU A 9 46.12 19.93 -15.89
CA LEU A 9 46.07 18.76 -15.02
C LEU A 9 44.59 18.43 -14.80
N ILE A 10 44.12 17.32 -15.37
CA ILE A 10 42.80 16.75 -15.03
C ILE A 10 43.01 15.90 -13.78
N LEU A 11 42.54 16.40 -12.64
CA LEU A 11 42.48 15.67 -11.39
C LEU A 11 41.22 14.78 -11.42
N TYR A 12 41.40 13.47 -11.60
CA TYR A 12 40.33 12.50 -11.36
C TYR A 12 40.12 12.40 -9.84
N ALA A 13 39.12 13.09 -9.31
CA ALA A 13 38.59 12.80 -7.99
C ALA A 13 37.70 11.55 -8.11
N ALA A 14 38.24 10.39 -7.74
CA ALA A 14 37.44 9.21 -7.50
C ALA A 14 36.58 9.45 -6.26
N LEU A 15 35.29 9.76 -6.46
CA LEU A 15 34.28 9.64 -5.41
C LEU A 15 34.13 8.15 -5.12
N GLY A 16 34.89 7.66 -4.15
CA GLY A 16 34.59 6.38 -3.51
C GLY A 16 33.31 6.58 -2.70
N SER A 17 32.21 5.98 -3.13
CA SER A 17 31.09 5.69 -2.24
C SER A 17 31.61 4.71 -1.21
N GLU A 18 31.89 5.18 0.02
CA GLU A 18 32.08 4.28 1.14
C GLU A 18 30.79 3.49 1.31
N LEU A 19 30.86 2.18 1.08
CA LEU A 19 29.80 1.26 1.46
C LEU A 19 29.74 1.34 3.00
N VAL A 20 28.79 2.09 3.55
CA VAL A 20 28.46 2.00 4.97
C VAL A 20 27.89 0.60 5.16
N LEU A 21 28.70 -0.32 5.65
CA LEU A 21 28.22 -1.63 6.06
C LEU A 21 27.30 -1.43 7.26
N ALA A 22 26.11 -2.02 7.21
CA ALA A 22 25.21 -2.07 8.35
C ALA A 22 25.96 -2.61 9.57
N GLU A 23 25.96 -1.85 10.67
CA GLU A 23 26.54 -2.34 11.91
C GLU A 23 25.67 -3.49 12.46
N ASN A 24 26.34 -4.56 12.92
CA ASN A 24 25.67 -5.67 13.57
C ASN A 24 25.07 -5.22 14.90
N ILE A 25 23.89 -5.74 15.24
CA ILE A 25 23.27 -5.48 16.55
C ILE A 25 23.84 -6.39 17.63
N ASP A 26 24.03 -5.82 18.83
CA ASP A 26 24.49 -6.56 20.01
C ASP A 26 23.34 -6.99 20.94
N ASP A 27 23.68 -7.56 22.11
CA ASP A 27 22.69 -8.01 23.09
C ASP A 27 21.86 -6.86 23.69
N ALA A 28 22.48 -5.69 23.87
CA ALA A 28 21.81 -4.51 24.41
C ALA A 28 20.82 -3.95 23.39
N ASP A 29 21.22 -3.84 22.13
CA ASP A 29 20.33 -3.40 21.04
C ASP A 29 19.09 -4.29 20.94
N ARG A 30 19.29 -5.61 20.93
CA ARG A 30 18.18 -6.59 20.88
C ARG A 30 17.23 -6.43 22.07
N ALA A 31 17.77 -6.26 23.27
CA ALA A 31 16.96 -6.09 24.48
C ALA A 31 16.14 -4.80 24.41
N GLU A 32 16.77 -3.68 24.02
CA GLU A 32 16.11 -2.38 23.87
C GLU A 32 14.97 -2.45 22.85
N ILE A 33 15.23 -2.99 21.65
CA ILE A 33 14.23 -3.12 20.57
C ILE A 33 13.01 -3.89 21.08
N ILE A 34 13.23 -5.03 21.74
CA ILE A 34 12.17 -5.92 22.21
C ILE A 34 11.35 -5.27 23.33
N ASP A 35 11.99 -4.60 24.28
CA ASP A 35 11.32 -3.94 25.41
C ASP A 35 10.50 -2.72 24.94
N ASN A 36 11.06 -1.92 24.02
CA ASN A 36 10.37 -0.79 23.42
C ASN A 36 9.18 -1.26 22.57
N ALA A 37 9.35 -2.30 21.75
CA ALA A 37 8.28 -2.90 20.95
C ALA A 37 7.15 -3.45 21.84
N ALA A 38 7.48 -4.18 22.91
CA ALA A 38 6.49 -4.70 23.86
C ALA A 38 5.71 -3.56 24.56
N THR A 39 6.39 -2.47 24.90
CA THR A 39 5.76 -1.30 25.50
C THR A 39 4.75 -0.66 24.55
N LEU A 40 5.12 -0.45 23.29
CA LEU A 40 4.24 0.13 22.27
C LEU A 40 3.06 -0.79 21.93
N LEU A 41 3.28 -2.09 21.78
CA LEU A 41 2.23 -3.09 21.55
C LEU A 41 1.13 -3.01 22.63
N ARG A 42 1.54 -2.97 23.91
CA ARG A 42 0.59 -2.89 25.03
C ARG A 42 -0.21 -1.59 25.03
N ALA A 43 0.44 -0.48 24.68
CA ALA A 43 -0.15 0.84 24.82
C ALA A 43 -1.00 1.27 23.63
N ARG A 44 -0.68 0.80 22.41
CA ARG A 44 -1.14 1.45 21.17
C ARG A 44 -1.73 0.51 20.14
N TYR A 45 -1.48 -0.79 20.22
CA TYR A 45 -2.02 -1.75 19.25
C TYR A 45 -3.55 -1.68 19.21
N VAL A 46 -4.11 -1.73 18.00
CA VAL A 46 -5.53 -1.48 17.71
C VAL A 46 -6.47 -2.38 18.50
N ASP A 47 -6.09 -3.63 18.74
CA ASP A 47 -6.76 -4.54 19.67
C ASP A 47 -6.01 -4.52 21.03
N PRO A 48 -6.56 -3.89 22.07
CA PRO A 48 -5.85 -3.73 23.34
C PRO A 48 -5.59 -5.05 24.07
N GLU A 49 -6.47 -6.04 23.93
CA GLU A 49 -6.31 -7.33 24.59
C GLU A 49 -5.20 -8.13 23.90
N LEU A 50 -5.26 -8.24 22.58
CA LEU A 50 -4.22 -8.91 21.80
C LEU A 50 -2.87 -8.21 21.95
N GLY A 51 -2.83 -6.87 21.93
CA GLY A 51 -1.62 -6.08 22.14
C GLY A 51 -0.95 -6.38 23.49
N ALA A 52 -1.74 -6.48 24.56
CA ALA A 52 -1.24 -6.87 25.88
C ALA A 52 -0.69 -8.31 25.91
N GLN A 53 -1.35 -9.24 25.21
CA GLN A 53 -0.88 -10.64 25.10
C GLN A 53 0.44 -10.72 24.32
N LEU A 54 0.56 -10.03 23.18
CA LEU A 54 1.78 -9.96 22.38
C LEU A 54 2.93 -9.38 23.21
N ALA A 55 2.71 -8.24 23.86
CA ALA A 55 3.68 -7.58 24.72
C ALA A 55 4.17 -8.45 25.89
N GLN A 56 3.33 -9.34 26.40
CA GLN A 56 3.71 -10.28 27.46
C GLN A 56 4.57 -11.45 26.93
N ARG A 57 4.32 -11.89 25.70
CA ARG A 57 4.98 -13.07 25.10
C ARG A 57 6.27 -12.73 24.38
N LEU A 58 6.38 -11.53 23.81
CA LEU A 58 7.51 -11.12 22.96
C LEU A 58 8.89 -11.29 23.64
N PRO A 59 9.12 -10.87 24.90
CA PRO A 59 10.42 -11.06 25.57
C PRO A 59 10.80 -12.53 25.80
N LYS A 60 9.81 -13.42 25.88
CA LYS A 60 10.05 -14.87 26.01
C LYS A 60 10.37 -15.48 24.66
N ALA A 61 9.68 -15.06 23.61
CA ALA A 61 9.95 -15.50 22.25
C ALA A 61 11.31 -15.03 21.74
N SER A 62 11.75 -13.83 22.14
CA SER A 62 13.04 -13.27 21.73
C SER A 62 14.27 -14.08 22.19
N GLN A 63 14.09 -15.00 23.14
CA GLN A 63 15.14 -15.93 23.55
C GLN A 63 15.59 -16.83 22.37
N ASP A 64 14.72 -17.10 21.40
CA ASP A 64 15.04 -17.91 20.23
C ASP A 64 15.90 -17.15 19.20
N TRP A 65 16.06 -15.83 19.35
CA TRP A 65 16.73 -14.95 18.39
C TRP A 65 17.97 -14.23 18.97
N GLN A 66 18.44 -14.64 20.15
CA GLN A 66 19.57 -13.99 20.85
C GLN A 66 20.88 -14.00 20.08
N ASN A 67 21.07 -14.95 19.18
CA ASN A 67 22.30 -15.09 18.40
C ASN A 67 22.24 -14.39 17.03
N ILE A 68 21.15 -13.69 16.71
CA ILE A 68 20.99 -13.00 15.42
C ILE A 68 21.56 -11.59 15.56
N SER A 69 22.73 -11.37 14.94
CA SER A 69 23.41 -10.08 14.90
C SER A 69 23.13 -9.28 13.63
N ASP A 70 22.65 -9.95 12.57
CA ASP A 70 22.28 -9.28 11.32
C ASP A 70 20.94 -8.53 11.52
N PRO A 71 20.90 -7.21 11.30
CA PRO A 71 19.73 -6.41 11.64
C PRO A 71 18.52 -6.69 10.73
N GLU A 72 18.76 -6.99 9.45
CA GLU A 72 17.68 -7.35 8.51
C GLU A 72 17.04 -8.68 8.89
N GLU A 73 17.87 -9.69 9.19
CA GLU A 73 17.40 -10.99 9.66
C GLU A 73 16.66 -10.89 11.00
N PHE A 74 17.15 -10.07 11.93
CA PHE A 74 16.47 -9.84 13.21
C PHE A 74 15.09 -9.22 13.01
N GLY A 75 14.99 -8.17 12.20
CA GLY A 75 13.71 -7.55 11.81
C GLY A 75 12.76 -8.57 11.18
N ARG A 76 13.28 -9.42 10.29
CA ARG A 76 12.51 -10.47 9.59
C ARG A 76 11.93 -11.51 10.55
N VAL A 77 12.73 -12.07 11.46
CA VAL A 77 12.24 -13.13 12.38
C VAL A 77 11.25 -12.59 13.40
N VAL A 78 11.46 -11.37 13.90
CA VAL A 78 10.52 -10.71 14.82
C VAL A 78 9.20 -10.42 14.10
N THR A 79 9.27 -9.91 12.86
CA THR A 79 8.09 -9.68 12.02
C THR A 79 7.31 -10.97 11.79
N GLN A 80 7.99 -12.06 11.46
CA GLN A 80 7.34 -13.35 11.26
C GLN A 80 6.56 -13.78 12.51
N TRP A 81 7.21 -13.73 13.67
CA TRP A 81 6.56 -14.08 14.94
C TRP A 81 5.35 -13.17 15.22
N LEU A 82 5.50 -11.85 15.06
CA LEU A 82 4.43 -10.89 15.29
C LEU A 82 3.21 -11.19 14.42
N ARG A 83 3.41 -11.50 13.14
CA ARG A 83 2.34 -11.81 12.18
C ARG A 83 1.68 -13.17 12.46
N GLU A 84 2.46 -14.18 12.86
CA GLU A 84 1.91 -15.49 13.24
C GLU A 84 1.03 -15.38 14.49
N GLN A 85 1.44 -14.59 15.47
CA GLN A 85 0.70 -14.42 16.73
C GLN A 85 -0.51 -13.50 16.60
N SER A 86 -0.45 -12.47 15.74
CA SER A 86 -1.52 -11.48 15.57
C SER A 86 -2.48 -11.80 14.42
N ARG A 87 -2.01 -12.54 13.41
CA ARG A 87 -2.61 -12.66 12.07
C ARG A 87 -2.73 -11.32 11.32
N ASP A 88 -2.07 -10.28 11.80
CA ASP A 88 -2.11 -8.95 11.21
C ASP A 88 -0.90 -8.75 10.30
N GLY A 89 -1.13 -8.76 9.00
CA GLY A 89 -0.06 -8.63 8.00
C GLY A 89 0.64 -7.27 7.99
N HIS A 90 0.06 -6.24 8.63
CA HIS A 90 0.69 -4.93 8.78
C HIS A 90 1.63 -4.83 9.96
N LEU A 91 1.51 -5.71 10.96
CA LEU A 91 2.39 -5.69 12.13
C LEU A 91 3.77 -6.24 11.76
N GLY A 92 4.83 -5.51 12.10
CA GLY A 92 6.19 -5.86 11.74
C GLY A 92 7.26 -5.04 12.45
N LEU A 93 8.51 -5.43 12.26
CA LEU A 93 9.71 -4.73 12.74
C LEU A 93 10.60 -4.44 11.53
N SER A 94 10.67 -3.16 11.17
CA SER A 94 11.43 -2.65 10.03
C SER A 94 12.81 -2.17 10.46
N TYR A 95 13.82 -2.51 9.67
CA TYR A 95 15.19 -2.01 9.80
C TYR A 95 15.44 -0.88 8.80
N SER A 96 16.15 0.17 9.24
CA SER A 96 16.68 1.21 8.37
C SER A 96 18.20 1.30 8.49
N ALA A 97 18.89 1.31 7.34
CA ALA A 97 20.34 1.49 7.28
C ALA A 97 20.79 2.91 7.68
N THR A 98 19.86 3.86 7.76
CA THR A 98 20.12 5.22 8.23
C THR A 98 19.39 5.44 9.55
N PRO A 99 19.97 6.19 10.52
CA PRO A 99 19.29 6.49 11.77
C PRO A 99 17.92 7.14 11.55
N ILE A 100 16.92 6.63 12.25
CA ILE A 100 15.55 7.16 12.27
C ILE A 100 15.51 8.34 13.25
N SER A 101 14.95 9.48 12.86
CA SER A 101 14.89 10.67 13.74
C SER A 101 14.10 10.43 15.03
N GLU A 102 14.47 11.12 16.12
CA GLU A 102 13.74 11.11 17.41
C GLU A 102 12.50 12.02 17.40
N ASP A 103 12.47 13.03 16.53
CA ASP A 103 11.69 14.26 16.74
C ASP A 103 10.16 14.11 16.67
N SER A 104 9.62 12.99 16.20
CA SER A 104 8.17 12.81 16.02
C SER A 104 7.61 11.55 16.69
N GLY A 105 8.45 10.59 17.10
CA GLY A 105 7.99 9.24 17.45
C GLY A 105 7.23 8.53 16.33
N GLU A 106 7.27 9.08 15.11
CA GLU A 106 6.79 8.50 13.85
C GLU A 106 8.00 8.43 12.92
N ALA A 107 8.37 7.24 12.45
CA ALA A 107 9.42 7.17 11.45
C ALA A 107 8.84 7.71 10.13
N ASP A 108 9.14 8.97 9.83
CA ASP A 108 8.92 9.50 8.49
C ASP A 108 9.87 8.75 7.56
N TYR A 109 9.31 8.08 6.56
CA TYR A 109 10.13 7.51 5.49
C TYR A 109 10.96 8.63 4.88
N SER A 110 12.27 8.40 4.79
CA SER A 110 13.15 9.30 4.07
C SER A 110 12.69 9.42 2.62
N ALA A 111 12.98 10.57 1.98
CA ALA A 111 12.70 10.75 0.56
C ALA A 111 13.32 9.62 -0.30
N ALA A 112 14.47 9.08 0.11
CA ALA A 112 15.13 7.97 -0.55
C ALA A 112 14.34 6.65 -0.43
N GLU A 113 13.76 6.34 0.72
CA GLU A 113 12.91 5.16 0.90
C GLU A 113 11.61 5.28 0.11
N MET A 114 10.98 6.44 0.11
CA MET A 114 9.81 6.70 -0.73
C MET A 114 10.12 6.54 -2.22
N GLU A 115 11.26 7.09 -2.67
CA GLU A 115 11.72 6.94 -4.06
C GLU A 115 11.98 5.46 -4.41
N ARG A 116 12.53 4.66 -3.48
CA ARG A 116 12.75 3.20 -3.66
C ARG A 116 11.45 2.42 -3.81
N TRP A 117 10.40 2.76 -3.08
CA TRP A 117 9.13 2.02 -3.12
C TRP A 117 8.17 2.48 -4.21
N TYR A 118 8.19 3.78 -4.50
CA TYR A 118 7.16 4.47 -5.28
C TYR A 118 7.69 5.31 -6.44
N GLY A 119 9.01 5.41 -6.61
CA GLY A 119 9.62 6.33 -7.57
C GLY A 119 9.43 5.97 -9.05
N PRO A 120 10.05 6.75 -9.94
CA PRO A 120 9.88 6.64 -11.39
C PRO A 120 10.28 5.29 -11.97
N HIS A 121 11.20 4.58 -11.32
CA HIS A 121 11.67 3.26 -11.76
C HIS A 121 10.56 2.17 -11.69
N ARG A 122 9.46 2.43 -10.97
CA ARG A 122 8.23 1.61 -10.98
C ARG A 122 7.06 2.31 -11.66
N ASN A 123 7.35 3.37 -12.42
CA ASN A 123 6.37 4.26 -13.05
C ASN A 123 5.26 4.70 -12.08
N HIS A 124 5.64 4.97 -10.83
CA HIS A 124 4.70 5.34 -9.76
C HIS A 124 3.52 4.37 -9.60
N GLY A 125 3.75 3.09 -9.90
CA GLY A 125 2.78 2.02 -9.78
C GLY A 125 1.98 1.70 -11.05
N VAL A 126 2.05 2.51 -12.10
CA VAL A 126 1.35 2.23 -13.37
C VAL A 126 2.20 1.30 -14.23
N GLU A 127 1.90 0.00 -14.23
CA GLU A 127 2.64 -0.99 -15.00
C GLU A 127 2.21 -1.03 -16.48
N LYS A 128 0.91 -0.91 -16.72
CA LYS A 128 0.34 -1.08 -18.06
C LYS A 128 -0.94 -0.29 -18.24
N ILE A 129 -1.07 0.31 -19.43
CA ILE A 129 -2.33 0.83 -19.95
C ILE A 129 -2.51 0.24 -21.34
N GLU A 130 -3.59 -0.50 -21.57
CA GLU A 130 -3.83 -1.19 -22.84
C GLU A 130 -5.28 -1.01 -23.28
N ARG A 131 -5.49 -0.73 -24.57
CA ARG A 131 -6.81 -0.71 -25.20
C ARG A 131 -7.02 -2.03 -25.92
N LEU A 132 -7.99 -2.80 -25.46
CA LEU A 132 -8.33 -4.12 -25.96
C LEU A 132 -9.51 -4.03 -26.95
N ASP A 133 -9.80 -5.15 -27.61
CA ASP A 133 -10.96 -5.27 -28.52
C ASP A 133 -12.26 -4.89 -27.81
N GLY A 134 -13.16 -4.21 -28.54
CA GLY A 134 -14.38 -3.64 -27.96
C GLY A 134 -14.16 -2.34 -27.20
N ASN A 135 -13.00 -1.69 -27.34
CA ASN A 135 -12.65 -0.45 -26.64
C ASN A 135 -12.65 -0.59 -25.11
N ILE A 136 -12.28 -1.77 -24.62
CA ILE A 136 -12.11 -2.06 -23.19
C ILE A 136 -10.71 -1.61 -22.79
N MET A 137 -10.60 -0.82 -21.71
CA MET A 137 -9.32 -0.36 -21.19
C MET A 137 -8.87 -1.27 -20.05
N LEU A 138 -7.62 -1.72 -20.10
CA LEU A 138 -6.95 -2.42 -19.01
C LEU A 138 -5.94 -1.46 -18.35
N LEU A 139 -6.07 -1.27 -17.04
CA LEU A 139 -5.14 -0.50 -16.22
C LEU A 139 -4.51 -1.42 -15.15
N ASP A 140 -3.21 -1.67 -15.26
CA ASP A 140 -2.47 -2.51 -14.33
C ASP A 140 -1.71 -1.63 -13.32
N LEU A 141 -2.09 -1.74 -12.04
CA LEU A 141 -1.51 -0.96 -10.94
C LEU A 141 -0.80 -1.88 -9.96
N ARG A 142 0.47 -1.59 -9.64
CA ARG A 142 1.32 -2.46 -8.80
C ARG A 142 1.56 -1.94 -7.39
N VAL A 143 1.33 -0.65 -7.17
CA VAL A 143 1.47 -0.01 -5.86
C VAL A 143 0.72 1.34 -5.89
N PHE A 144 0.35 1.86 -4.74
CA PHE A 144 -0.19 3.22 -4.59
C PHE A 144 0.82 4.13 -3.88
N PRO A 145 1.46 5.08 -4.59
CA PRO A 145 2.27 6.12 -3.96
C PRO A 145 1.44 7.14 -3.18
N PRO A 146 2.07 8.01 -2.37
CA PRO A 146 1.45 9.25 -1.93
C PRO A 146 1.06 10.12 -3.15
N PRO A 147 -0.07 10.85 -3.11
CA PRO A 147 -0.49 11.70 -4.23
C PRO A 147 0.55 12.74 -4.66
N SER A 148 1.37 13.23 -3.73
CA SER A 148 2.46 14.18 -4.02
C SER A 148 3.51 13.65 -5.00
N MET A 149 3.61 12.33 -5.17
CA MET A 149 4.54 11.69 -6.10
C MET A 149 3.91 11.24 -7.42
N ALA A 150 2.60 10.97 -7.43
CA ALA A 150 1.97 10.21 -8.51
C ALA A 150 0.68 10.81 -9.08
N ALA A 151 0.16 11.91 -8.51
CA ALA A 151 -1.13 12.45 -8.93
C ALA A 151 -1.18 12.83 -10.41
N ASP A 152 -0.09 13.33 -10.98
CA ASP A 152 0.06 13.67 -12.40
C ASP A 152 0.12 12.42 -13.30
N VAL A 153 0.87 11.41 -12.90
CA VAL A 153 0.96 10.11 -13.61
C VAL A 153 -0.40 9.42 -13.63
N ILE A 154 -1.10 9.42 -12.50
CA ILE A 154 -2.46 8.88 -12.40
C ILE A 154 -3.44 9.70 -13.23
N ALA A 155 -3.34 11.04 -13.23
CA ALA A 155 -4.18 11.88 -14.08
C ALA A 155 -3.99 11.58 -15.58
N ALA A 156 -2.74 11.36 -16.00
CA ALA A 156 -2.44 10.97 -17.37
C ALA A 156 -3.03 9.60 -17.72
N ALA A 157 -2.84 8.61 -16.84
CA ALA A 157 -3.40 7.27 -17.02
C ALA A 157 -4.94 7.31 -17.09
N MET A 158 -5.57 8.01 -16.16
CA MET A 158 -7.02 8.17 -16.09
C MET A 158 -7.58 8.91 -17.32
N THR A 159 -6.84 9.89 -17.85
CA THR A 159 -7.20 10.59 -19.10
C THR A 159 -7.24 9.66 -20.31
N VAL A 160 -6.30 8.71 -20.38
CA VAL A 160 -6.26 7.69 -21.44
C VAL A 160 -7.39 6.69 -21.30
N VAL A 161 -7.59 6.10 -20.10
CA VAL A 161 -8.65 5.10 -19.90
C VAL A 161 -10.06 5.70 -19.98
N ALA A 162 -10.22 7.00 -19.75
CA ALA A 162 -11.50 7.70 -19.91
C ALA A 162 -12.11 7.57 -21.31
N GLN A 163 -11.33 7.21 -22.34
CA GLN A 163 -11.80 7.00 -23.71
C GLN A 163 -12.47 5.63 -23.94
N GLY A 164 -12.31 4.69 -23.00
CA GLY A 164 -12.85 3.33 -23.12
C GLY A 164 -14.35 3.23 -22.86
N GLU A 165 -14.99 2.21 -23.42
CA GLU A 165 -16.39 1.86 -23.10
C GLU A 165 -16.51 1.08 -21.79
N ALA A 166 -15.48 0.34 -21.41
CA ALA A 166 -15.36 -0.35 -20.12
C ALA A 166 -13.93 -0.25 -19.58
N LEU A 167 -13.77 -0.44 -18.27
CA LEU A 167 -12.47 -0.43 -17.60
C LEU A 167 -12.29 -1.70 -16.77
N ILE A 168 -11.11 -2.31 -16.87
CA ILE A 168 -10.62 -3.37 -16.00
C ILE A 168 -9.40 -2.80 -15.27
N ILE A 169 -9.44 -2.77 -13.93
CA ILE A 169 -8.28 -2.42 -13.10
C ILE A 169 -7.70 -3.71 -12.53
N ASP A 170 -6.44 -4.00 -12.85
CA ASP A 170 -5.76 -5.19 -12.36
C ASP A 170 -4.97 -4.89 -11.09
N LEU A 171 -5.43 -5.46 -9.96
CA LEU A 171 -4.79 -5.35 -8.64
C LEU A 171 -4.21 -6.68 -8.15
N ARG A 172 -4.14 -7.71 -9.00
CA ARG A 172 -3.69 -9.08 -8.63
C ARG A 172 -2.23 -9.14 -8.16
N LYS A 173 -1.44 -8.10 -8.41
CA LYS A 173 -0.04 -7.97 -7.93
C LYS A 173 0.19 -6.66 -7.17
N ASN A 174 -0.87 -6.09 -6.59
CA ASN A 174 -0.81 -4.83 -5.86
C ASN A 174 -0.94 -5.06 -4.35
N SER A 175 0.15 -4.85 -3.61
CA SER A 175 0.18 -5.00 -2.15
C SER A 175 -0.26 -3.73 -1.40
N GLY A 176 -0.82 -2.73 -2.11
CA GLY A 176 -1.34 -1.50 -1.55
C GLY A 176 -0.35 -0.34 -1.61
N GLY A 177 -0.26 0.41 -0.52
CA GLY A 177 0.49 1.67 -0.44
C GLY A 177 -0.34 2.75 0.25
N ALA A 178 -0.31 3.96 -0.30
CA ALA A 178 -0.81 5.19 0.29
C ALA A 178 -2.08 5.73 -0.42
N GLU A 179 -2.36 7.02 -0.26
CA GLU A 179 -3.69 7.64 -0.50
C GLU A 179 -4.06 7.79 -1.98
N THR A 180 -3.16 7.49 -2.90
CA THR A 180 -3.49 7.49 -4.34
C THR A 180 -4.65 6.52 -4.67
N ALA A 181 -4.83 5.46 -3.88
CA ALA A 181 -6.02 4.61 -3.99
C ALA A 181 -7.33 5.42 -3.83
N ASN A 182 -7.39 6.34 -2.86
CA ASN A 182 -8.54 7.22 -2.67
C ASN A 182 -8.66 8.25 -3.80
N LEU A 183 -7.54 8.78 -4.30
CA LEU A 183 -7.53 9.67 -5.47
C LEU A 183 -8.19 9.00 -6.69
N ILE A 184 -7.86 7.74 -6.96
CA ILE A 184 -8.41 6.97 -8.08
C ILE A 184 -9.94 6.84 -7.97
N THR A 185 -10.51 6.71 -6.77
CA THR A 185 -11.98 6.67 -6.61
C THR A 185 -12.68 7.89 -7.21
N GLY A 186 -12.07 9.09 -7.10
CA GLY A 186 -12.63 10.33 -7.64
C GLY A 186 -12.74 10.37 -9.18
N TYR A 187 -11.96 9.54 -9.88
CA TYR A 187 -12.06 9.38 -11.34
C TYR A 187 -13.13 8.38 -11.77
N LEU A 188 -13.53 7.51 -10.86
CA LEU A 188 -14.43 6.38 -11.12
C LEU A 188 -15.85 6.65 -10.62
N LEU A 189 -16.12 7.81 -10.03
CA LEU A 189 -17.42 8.16 -9.50
C LEU A 189 -17.97 9.39 -10.24
N ASP A 190 -19.29 9.52 -10.26
CA ASP A 190 -19.96 10.74 -10.76
C ASP A 190 -19.70 11.92 -9.81
N GLU A 191 -20.24 13.09 -10.14
CA GLU A 191 -20.05 14.30 -9.36
C GLU A 191 -20.50 14.14 -7.89
N GLY A 192 -19.82 14.86 -7.01
CA GLY A 192 -20.06 14.83 -5.56
C GLY A 192 -19.01 14.05 -4.78
N GLU A 193 -19.16 14.08 -3.45
CA GLU A 193 -18.36 13.31 -2.52
C GLU A 193 -19.11 12.03 -2.14
N HIS A 194 -18.42 10.90 -2.24
CA HIS A 194 -18.96 9.60 -1.86
C HIS A 194 -18.27 9.10 -0.60
N PRO A 195 -18.99 8.44 0.33
CA PRO A 195 -18.40 7.94 1.56
C PRO A 195 -17.42 6.80 1.25
N LEU A 196 -16.18 6.95 1.75
CA LEU A 196 -15.16 5.90 1.71
C LEU A 196 -14.95 5.31 3.11
N THR A 197 -14.18 4.24 3.16
CA THR A 197 -13.71 3.64 4.41
C THR A 197 -12.97 4.67 5.26
N GLY A 198 -13.50 4.92 6.46
CA GLY A 198 -12.87 5.76 7.48
C GLY A 198 -12.03 4.93 8.44
N THR A 199 -11.51 5.59 9.48
CA THR A 199 -10.58 4.98 10.43
C THR A 199 -10.96 5.29 11.86
N TYR A 200 -10.90 4.29 12.75
CA TYR A 200 -10.78 4.49 14.19
C TYR A 200 -9.29 4.47 14.58
N ASN A 201 -8.80 5.51 15.25
CA ASN A 201 -7.44 5.59 15.78
C ASN A 201 -7.47 5.28 17.28
N ARG A 202 -6.83 4.17 17.68
CA ARG A 202 -6.84 3.66 19.05
C ARG A 202 -6.14 4.57 20.05
N PRO A 203 -4.94 5.12 19.78
CA PRO A 203 -4.27 6.03 20.71
C PRO A 203 -5.02 7.34 20.98
N LYS A 204 -5.69 7.89 19.97
CA LYS A 204 -6.46 9.13 20.06
C LYS A 204 -7.93 8.91 20.43
N ASP A 205 -8.37 7.66 20.51
CA ASP A 205 -9.76 7.23 20.67
C ASP A 205 -10.74 8.01 19.77
N ARG A 206 -10.39 8.09 18.48
CA ARG A 206 -11.09 8.98 17.53
C ARG A 206 -11.43 8.29 16.24
N HIS A 207 -12.67 8.50 15.78
CA HIS A 207 -13.10 8.16 14.43
C HIS A 207 -12.85 9.32 13.47
N SER A 208 -12.34 9.00 12.28
CA SER A 208 -12.21 9.91 11.15
C SER A 208 -13.01 9.35 9.98
N ALA A 209 -13.91 10.16 9.42
CA ALA A 209 -14.56 9.84 8.16
C ALA A 209 -13.59 10.05 6.98
N SER A 210 -13.88 9.40 5.86
CA SER A 210 -13.17 9.57 4.60
C SER A 210 -14.19 9.69 3.47
N THR A 211 -13.89 10.52 2.48
CA THR A 211 -14.72 10.72 1.29
C THR A 211 -13.86 10.73 0.03
N SER A 212 -14.47 10.38 -1.11
CA SER A 212 -13.80 10.49 -2.40
C SER A 212 -13.56 11.96 -2.73
N PRO A 213 -12.46 12.31 -3.43
CA PRO A 213 -12.28 13.66 -3.92
C PRO A 213 -13.44 14.07 -4.84
N SER A 214 -14.02 15.24 -4.59
CA SER A 214 -15.06 15.81 -5.46
C SER A 214 -14.50 16.25 -6.82
N TRP A 215 -13.24 16.69 -6.84
CA TRP A 215 -12.50 17.09 -8.03
C TRP A 215 -11.20 16.29 -8.20
N VAL A 216 -10.85 16.01 -9.45
CA VAL A 216 -9.58 15.38 -9.84
C VAL A 216 -9.02 16.07 -11.09
N PRO A 217 -7.69 16.15 -11.26
CA PRO A 217 -7.08 16.64 -12.51
C PRO A 217 -7.35 15.68 -13.68
N GLY A 218 -7.31 16.16 -14.91
CA GLY A 218 -7.54 15.31 -16.09
C GLY A 218 -9.00 14.89 -16.29
N ARG A 219 -9.23 13.80 -17.03
CA ARG A 219 -10.59 13.31 -17.31
C ARG A 219 -11.01 12.21 -16.35
N LYS A 220 -12.25 12.28 -15.85
CA LYS A 220 -12.89 11.17 -15.15
C LYS A 220 -13.27 10.07 -16.15
N PHE A 221 -13.16 8.82 -15.71
CA PHE A 221 -13.79 7.69 -16.41
C PHE A 221 -15.33 7.76 -16.26
N GLY A 222 -15.81 8.31 -15.15
CA GLY A 222 -17.23 8.52 -14.85
C GLY A 222 -17.84 7.38 -14.04
N GLY A 223 -19.07 7.59 -13.55
CA GLY A 223 -19.78 6.65 -12.67
C GLY A 223 -20.60 5.58 -13.38
N THR A 224 -20.80 5.68 -14.70
CA THR A 224 -21.80 4.88 -15.43
C THR A 224 -21.23 3.72 -16.24
N LYS A 225 -20.01 3.86 -16.78
CA LYS A 225 -19.40 2.84 -17.63
C LYS A 225 -18.98 1.59 -16.82
N PRO A 226 -19.09 0.37 -17.39
CA PRO A 226 -18.71 -0.86 -16.69
C PRO A 226 -17.28 -0.81 -16.14
N LEU A 227 -17.13 -1.23 -14.88
CA LEU A 227 -15.85 -1.36 -14.19
C LEU A 227 -15.71 -2.70 -13.51
N TYR A 228 -14.58 -3.33 -13.78
CA TYR A 228 -14.16 -4.57 -13.15
C TYR A 228 -12.83 -4.37 -12.44
N ILE A 229 -12.67 -4.98 -11.27
CA ILE A 229 -11.41 -4.96 -10.52
C ILE A 229 -10.95 -6.40 -10.34
N LEU A 230 -9.72 -6.69 -10.76
CA LEU A 230 -9.13 -8.02 -10.62
C LEU A 230 -8.39 -8.13 -9.30
N THR A 231 -8.67 -9.17 -8.53
CA THR A 231 -8.04 -9.42 -7.23
C THR A 231 -7.40 -10.79 -7.15
N SER A 232 -6.36 -10.90 -6.32
CA SER A 232 -5.73 -12.18 -5.93
C SER A 232 -5.49 -12.20 -4.42
N HIS A 233 -5.04 -13.34 -3.90
CA HIS A 233 -4.54 -13.45 -2.51
C HIS A 233 -3.39 -12.47 -2.18
N ARG A 234 -2.71 -11.91 -3.17
CA ARG A 234 -1.64 -10.91 -2.98
C ARG A 234 -2.14 -9.47 -2.96
N THR A 235 -3.39 -9.23 -3.37
CA THR A 235 -4.01 -7.91 -3.24
C THR A 235 -4.10 -7.57 -1.76
N PHE A 236 -3.53 -6.44 -1.33
CA PHE A 236 -3.40 -6.11 0.09
C PHE A 236 -3.55 -4.60 0.37
N SER A 237 -3.94 -4.23 1.60
CA SER A 237 -3.91 -2.85 2.10
C SER A 237 -4.72 -1.86 1.24
N ALA A 238 -4.14 -0.73 0.81
CA ALA A 238 -4.84 0.27 0.00
C ALA A 238 -5.46 -0.28 -1.30
N ALA A 239 -4.94 -1.38 -1.86
CA ALA A 239 -5.56 -2.06 -3.00
C ALA A 239 -6.89 -2.71 -2.64
N GLU A 240 -6.95 -3.32 -1.46
CA GLU A 240 -8.19 -3.84 -0.89
C GLU A 240 -9.15 -2.70 -0.55
N ALA A 241 -8.66 -1.58 -0.03
CA ALA A 241 -9.50 -0.42 0.25
C ALA A 241 -10.18 0.12 -1.02
N LEU A 242 -9.45 0.23 -2.14
CA LEU A 242 -10.02 0.63 -3.43
C LEU A 242 -11.11 -0.34 -3.89
N ALA A 243 -10.82 -1.64 -3.89
CA ALA A 243 -11.77 -2.68 -4.28
C ALA A 243 -13.01 -2.69 -3.38
N TYR A 244 -12.80 -2.69 -2.06
CA TYR A 244 -13.87 -2.74 -1.05
C TYR A 244 -14.78 -1.52 -1.09
N ASN A 245 -14.21 -0.31 -1.24
CA ASN A 245 -15.00 0.91 -1.33
C ASN A 245 -15.88 0.90 -2.59
N LEU A 246 -15.31 0.56 -3.75
CA LEU A 246 -16.07 0.56 -5.00
C LEU A 246 -17.09 -0.58 -5.06
N GLN A 247 -16.80 -1.73 -4.44
CA GLN A 247 -17.77 -2.80 -4.26
C GLN A 247 -18.92 -2.36 -3.33
N ALA A 248 -18.62 -1.76 -2.18
CA ALA A 248 -19.62 -1.28 -1.23
C ALA A 248 -20.53 -0.18 -1.82
N LEU A 249 -19.98 0.65 -2.70
CA LEU A 249 -20.73 1.67 -3.47
C LEU A 249 -21.55 1.07 -4.62
N GLY A 250 -21.44 -0.24 -4.90
CA GLY A 250 -22.08 -0.87 -6.05
C GLY A 250 -21.51 -0.42 -7.40
N ARG A 251 -20.30 0.17 -7.40
CA ARG A 251 -19.68 0.83 -8.56
C ARG A 251 -18.78 -0.09 -9.36
N ALA A 252 -18.15 -1.09 -8.74
CA ALA A 252 -17.28 -2.05 -9.42
C ALA A 252 -17.75 -3.48 -9.17
N THR A 253 -17.57 -4.35 -10.16
CA THR A 253 -17.64 -5.81 -9.98
C THR A 253 -16.23 -6.34 -9.70
N ILE A 254 -16.03 -7.02 -8.58
CA ILE A 254 -14.76 -7.60 -8.17
C ILE A 254 -14.67 -9.05 -8.69
N VAL A 255 -13.60 -9.36 -9.42
CA VAL A 255 -13.41 -10.64 -10.11
C VAL A 255 -12.05 -11.24 -9.73
N GLY A 256 -12.03 -12.50 -9.28
CA GLY A 256 -10.79 -13.19 -8.96
C GLY A 256 -10.84 -13.91 -7.63
N GLU A 257 -9.78 -13.80 -6.84
CA GLU A 257 -9.64 -14.48 -5.54
C GLU A 257 -9.96 -13.55 -4.37
N VAL A 258 -10.16 -14.15 -3.19
CA VAL A 258 -10.21 -13.42 -1.92
C VAL A 258 -8.84 -12.81 -1.63
N THR A 259 -8.83 -11.55 -1.22
CA THR A 259 -7.60 -10.77 -0.98
C THR A 259 -6.93 -11.11 0.36
N GLY A 260 -5.73 -10.57 0.59
CA GLY A 260 -4.87 -10.96 1.71
C GLY A 260 -5.34 -10.51 3.12
N GLY A 261 -6.23 -9.53 3.22
CA GLY A 261 -6.90 -9.16 4.46
C GLY A 261 -6.16 -8.15 5.36
N GLY A 262 -5.49 -7.15 4.78
CA GLY A 262 -4.81 -6.08 5.53
C GLY A 262 -5.64 -4.82 5.60
N ALA A 263 -6.43 -4.64 6.65
CA ALA A 263 -7.32 -3.49 6.78
C ALA A 263 -6.92 -2.51 7.89
N HIS A 264 -5.93 -2.81 8.71
CA HIS A 264 -5.55 -1.91 9.81
C HIS A 264 -4.52 -0.87 9.36
N PRO A 265 -4.83 0.43 9.38
CA PRO A 265 -3.81 1.46 9.25
C PRO A 265 -2.78 1.34 10.37
N PHE A 266 -1.51 1.53 10.02
CA PHE A 266 -0.39 1.38 10.92
C PHE A 266 0.52 2.60 10.85
N GLU A 267 1.28 2.79 11.93
CA GLU A 267 2.25 3.87 12.09
C GLU A 267 3.62 3.26 12.33
N TYR A 268 4.69 3.87 11.80
CA TYR A 268 6.05 3.45 12.13
C TYR A 268 6.46 4.08 13.44
N ARG A 269 6.64 3.27 14.49
CA ARG A 269 7.07 3.76 15.80
C ARG A 269 8.51 3.37 16.05
N ARG A 270 9.42 4.35 16.12
CA ARG A 270 10.83 4.10 16.42
C ARG A 270 10.96 3.31 17.74
N VAL A 271 11.73 2.23 17.71
CA VAL A 271 12.04 1.39 18.89
C VAL A 271 13.55 1.30 19.17
N HIS A 272 14.37 1.74 18.21
CA HIS A 272 15.82 1.85 18.31
C HIS A 272 16.32 2.84 17.24
N GLU A 273 17.57 3.29 17.27
CA GLU A 273 18.15 4.18 16.25
C GLU A 273 17.89 3.70 14.82
N HIS A 274 17.96 2.40 14.59
CA HIS A 274 17.83 1.77 13.28
C HIS A 274 16.58 0.89 13.10
N PHE A 275 15.66 0.87 14.07
CA PHE A 275 14.45 0.05 13.97
C PHE A 275 13.17 0.82 14.30
N ALA A 276 12.13 0.52 13.53
CA ALA A 276 10.77 0.94 13.80
C ALA A 276 9.83 -0.27 13.85
N LEU A 277 8.88 -0.23 14.78
CA LEU A 277 7.75 -1.13 14.81
C LEU A 277 6.68 -0.59 13.86
N ASP A 278 6.33 -1.37 12.85
CA ASP A 278 5.18 -1.13 11.98
C ASP A 278 3.94 -1.48 12.80
N LEU A 279 3.31 -0.49 13.44
CA LEU A 279 2.33 -0.73 14.50
C LEU A 279 0.91 -0.40 14.04
N PRO A 280 0.03 -1.40 13.86
CA PRO A 280 -1.40 -1.17 13.62
C PRO A 280 -2.06 -0.46 14.80
N GLU A 281 -2.24 0.85 14.68
CA GLU A 281 -2.92 1.71 15.65
C GLU A 281 -4.35 2.05 15.20
N GLY A 282 -4.69 1.74 13.95
CA GLY A 282 -5.93 2.08 13.32
C GLY A 282 -6.80 0.86 12.99
N ARG A 283 -8.11 1.05 12.99
CA ARG A 283 -9.07 0.12 12.40
C ARG A 283 -9.83 0.80 11.28
N SER A 284 -9.73 0.26 10.06
CA SER A 284 -10.61 0.68 8.96
C SER A 284 -12.04 0.28 9.26
N ILE A 285 -13.01 1.17 8.96
CA ILE A 285 -14.44 0.92 9.10
C ILE A 285 -15.14 1.54 7.90
N ASN A 286 -15.79 0.70 7.10
CA ASN A 286 -16.57 1.18 5.99
C ASN A 286 -17.98 1.60 6.45
N PRO A 287 -18.43 2.82 6.13
CA PRO A 287 -19.71 3.34 6.64
C PRO A 287 -20.93 2.66 6.02
N ILE A 288 -20.80 2.03 4.85
CA ILE A 288 -21.90 1.34 4.17
C ILE A 288 -22.08 -0.07 4.74
N THR A 289 -20.98 -0.82 4.89
CA THR A 289 -21.04 -2.21 5.37
C THR A 289 -21.02 -2.35 6.89
N GLY A 290 -20.58 -1.30 7.60
CA GLY A 290 -20.32 -1.32 9.04
C GLY A 290 -19.16 -2.24 9.46
N LYS A 291 -18.37 -2.74 8.51
CA LYS A 291 -17.32 -3.75 8.70
C LYS A 291 -16.02 -3.34 7.96
N ASN A 292 -15.05 -4.25 7.92
CA ASN A 292 -13.83 -4.13 7.12
C ASN A 292 -13.39 -5.50 6.58
N TRP A 293 -12.22 -5.53 5.92
CA TRP A 293 -11.64 -6.74 5.30
C TRP A 293 -10.50 -7.38 6.12
N GLN A 294 -10.26 -6.96 7.37
CA GLN A 294 -9.16 -7.48 8.18
C GLN A 294 -9.28 -9.01 8.34
N ASN A 295 -8.22 -9.75 8.02
CA ASN A 295 -8.10 -11.21 8.13
C ASN A 295 -9.09 -12.03 7.28
N VAL A 296 -10.05 -11.40 6.61
CA VAL A 296 -11.08 -12.07 5.80
C VAL A 296 -10.96 -11.76 4.31
N GLY A 297 -10.24 -10.68 3.96
CA GLY A 297 -10.12 -10.18 2.60
C GLY A 297 -11.42 -9.58 2.06
N VAL A 298 -11.28 -8.85 0.95
CA VAL A 298 -12.36 -8.50 0.04
C VAL A 298 -12.79 -9.77 -0.65
N ARG A 299 -14.08 -10.12 -0.54
CA ARG A 299 -14.64 -11.26 -1.25
C ARG A 299 -15.06 -10.80 -2.66
N PRO A 300 -14.57 -11.47 -3.72
CA PRO A 300 -14.96 -11.11 -5.08
C PRO A 300 -16.45 -11.39 -5.30
N ASP A 301 -17.10 -10.56 -6.12
CA ASP A 301 -18.47 -10.81 -6.58
C ASP A 301 -18.51 -12.04 -7.48
N ILE A 302 -17.44 -12.26 -8.25
CA ILE A 302 -17.26 -13.41 -9.14
C ILE A 302 -15.96 -14.09 -8.78
N GLN A 303 -16.06 -15.19 -8.03
CA GLN A 303 -14.90 -15.94 -7.58
C GLN A 303 -14.38 -16.87 -8.68
N VAL A 304 -13.14 -16.64 -9.11
CA VAL A 304 -12.40 -17.45 -10.08
C VAL A 304 -10.92 -17.47 -9.67
N SER A 305 -10.10 -18.32 -10.29
CA SER A 305 -8.65 -18.31 -10.07
C SER A 305 -8.02 -16.98 -10.54
N GLU A 306 -6.86 -16.63 -9.97
CA GLU A 306 -6.09 -15.45 -10.40
C GLU A 306 -5.88 -15.45 -11.93
N GLU A 307 -5.58 -16.62 -12.50
CA GLU A 307 -5.30 -16.82 -13.92
C GLU A 307 -6.53 -16.53 -14.81
N GLN A 308 -7.72 -16.92 -14.35
CA GLN A 308 -8.98 -16.77 -15.09
C GLN A 308 -9.63 -15.40 -14.93
N ALA A 309 -9.21 -14.60 -13.95
CA ALA A 309 -9.86 -13.33 -13.60
C ALA A 309 -9.95 -12.35 -14.77
N LEU A 310 -8.87 -12.21 -15.56
CA LEU A 310 -8.84 -11.29 -16.69
C LEU A 310 -9.78 -11.72 -17.81
N GLU A 311 -9.74 -12.99 -18.20
CA GLU A 311 -10.63 -13.54 -19.23
C GLU A 311 -12.10 -13.36 -18.81
N LYS A 312 -12.42 -13.69 -17.56
CA LYS A 312 -13.78 -13.54 -17.04
C LYS A 312 -14.25 -12.09 -17.05
N ALA A 313 -13.40 -11.13 -16.65
CA ALA A 313 -13.75 -9.72 -16.69
C ALA A 313 -13.93 -9.18 -18.12
N LEU A 314 -13.14 -9.68 -19.09
CA LEU A 314 -13.30 -9.31 -20.49
C LEU A 314 -14.63 -9.78 -21.06
N ASP A 315 -15.07 -11.00 -20.73
CA ASP A 315 -16.36 -11.50 -21.18
C ASP A 315 -17.52 -10.65 -20.64
N LEU A 316 -17.49 -10.34 -19.34
CA LEU A 316 -18.49 -9.47 -18.71
C LEU A 316 -18.50 -8.06 -19.31
N ALA A 317 -17.32 -7.51 -19.59
CA ALA A 317 -17.21 -6.20 -20.23
C ALA A 317 -17.84 -6.20 -21.64
N ARG A 318 -17.58 -7.22 -22.46
CA ARG A 318 -18.17 -7.36 -23.79
C ARG A 318 -19.69 -7.50 -23.74
N GLU A 319 -20.19 -8.32 -22.81
CA GLU A 319 -21.64 -8.49 -22.58
C GLU A 319 -22.30 -7.16 -22.20
N ALA A 320 -21.71 -6.43 -21.25
CA ALA A 320 -22.22 -5.14 -20.80
C ALA A 320 -22.26 -4.11 -21.92
N ILE A 321 -21.20 -3.99 -22.73
CA ILE A 321 -21.15 -3.08 -23.87
C ILE A 321 -22.23 -3.44 -24.91
N SER A 322 -22.36 -4.72 -25.24
CA SER A 322 -23.35 -5.20 -26.23
C SER A 322 -24.79 -4.95 -25.80
N SER A 323 -25.07 -5.00 -24.48
CA SER A 323 -26.41 -4.74 -23.95
C SER A 323 -26.84 -3.28 -24.09
N VAL A 324 -25.90 -2.33 -23.97
CA VAL A 324 -26.18 -0.90 -24.13
C VAL A 324 -26.48 -0.55 -25.59
N ASP A 325 -25.76 -1.17 -26.54
CA ASP A 325 -25.98 -0.94 -27.97
C ASP A 325 -27.35 -1.48 -28.46
N GLY A 326 -27.86 -2.54 -27.82
CA GLY A 326 -29.16 -3.14 -28.14
C GLY A 326 -30.37 -2.30 -27.73
N ASP A 327 -30.24 -1.48 -26.68
CA ASP A 327 -31.31 -0.61 -26.17
C ASP A 327 -31.46 0.71 -26.96
N ILE A 328 -30.54 1.00 -27.88
CA ILE A 328 -30.51 2.22 -28.71
C ILE A 328 -31.05 1.96 -30.14
N GLN A 329 -31.35 0.71 -30.51
CA GLN A 329 -31.97 0.33 -31.79
C GLN A 329 -33.48 0.23 -31.72
#